data_AF-A0A3M1KJQ1-F1
#
_entry.id   AF-A0A3M1KJQ1-F1
#
_cell.length_a   1.000
_cell.length_b   1.000
_cell.length_c   1.000
_cell.angle_alpha   90.00
_cell.angle_beta   90.00
_cell.angle_gamma   90.00
#
_symmetry.space_group_name_H-M   'P 1'
#
loop_
_entity.id
_entity.type
_entity.pdbx_description
1 polymer ?
#
loop_
_entity_poly.entity_id
_entity_poly.type
_entity_poly.pdbx_seq_one_letter_code
_entity_poly.pdbx_strand_id
1 'polypeptide(L)'
;MLLILPAEHKVDWRRPPVFTLALILTCLGVFMLYQGEDAERLDAALQAYTQARLHTLEGPEYDTYLLRRIRVDKAPLEGLREQIAPLIEQQNWTELAPLMLTDLAFVRYLEANGERFWAPDTWAKWQAERTAVNQNHVEHLSSIAAGLIPARIQLADLFSYQFLHGGWAHLIGNMVFLFLLGYALERVLGGLWLVALFLGTGVLAGLFFALLTPGSWVPLVGASGSISGLMGLYVGLYRLRSIRFFYMLGPYFNYFKAPALLIFPIWLANEIVYYLSEPASQVAYMAHAGGLLAGLLTSLYFTRIKPREVPRADQEDEAETLLRKELNYALDALSEARFDQALDRLWSLYQRSPALPQLDKPLTALLANRREDARYR
;
A
#
# COMPACT_ATOMS: atom_id res chain seq x y z
N MET A 1 16.81 8.47 -1.88
CA MET A 1 15.69 7.52 -2.06
C MET A 1 15.48 7.32 -3.55
N LEU A 2 15.64 6.09 -4.04
CA LEU A 2 15.37 5.72 -5.43
C LEU A 2 13.93 5.19 -5.50
N LEU A 3 13.03 5.93 -6.14
CA LEU A 3 11.66 5.50 -6.38
C LEU A 3 11.57 4.98 -7.82
N ILE A 4 11.04 3.78 -8.04
CA ILE A 4 10.80 3.21 -9.39
C ILE A 4 9.34 2.75 -9.46
N LEU A 5 8.56 3.33 -10.37
CA LEU A 5 7.12 3.11 -10.46
C LEU A 5 6.69 2.76 -11.89
N PRO A 6 5.88 1.71 -12.11
CA PRO A 6 5.32 1.43 -13.42
C PRO A 6 4.37 2.58 -13.82
N ALA A 7 4.56 3.12 -15.02
CA ALA A 7 3.85 4.27 -15.56
C ALA A 7 3.50 4.05 -17.05
N GLU A 8 2.97 2.87 -17.38
CA GLU A 8 2.70 2.48 -18.77
C GLU A 8 1.49 3.16 -19.38
N HIS A 9 0.43 3.39 -18.61
CA HIS A 9 -0.86 3.80 -19.15
C HIS A 9 -1.23 5.20 -18.66
N LYS A 10 -1.57 6.09 -19.59
CA LYS A 10 -2.30 7.31 -19.24
C LYS A 10 -3.65 6.91 -18.62
N VAL A 11 -4.07 7.65 -17.60
CA VAL A 11 -5.36 7.40 -16.94
C VAL A 11 -6.49 7.77 -17.90
N ASP A 12 -7.29 6.80 -18.32
CA ASP A 12 -8.50 7.03 -19.10
C ASP A 12 -9.70 7.20 -18.17
N TRP A 13 -10.03 8.45 -17.87
CA TRP A 13 -11.15 8.79 -17.00
C TRP A 13 -12.54 8.43 -17.58
N ARG A 14 -12.63 8.00 -18.84
CA ARG A 14 -13.88 7.43 -19.39
C ARG A 14 -14.14 6.03 -18.85
N ARG A 15 -13.11 5.35 -18.36
CA ARG A 15 -13.16 4.03 -17.72
C ARG A 15 -12.37 4.09 -16.42
N PRO A 16 -12.87 4.83 -15.41
CA PRO A 16 -12.15 5.01 -14.17
C PRO A 16 -11.96 3.66 -13.45
N PRO A 17 -10.86 3.47 -12.70
CA PRO A 17 -10.64 2.26 -11.92
C PRO A 17 -11.46 2.30 -10.63
N VAL A 18 -12.76 2.07 -10.76
CA VAL A 18 -13.75 2.24 -9.68
C VAL A 18 -13.38 1.42 -8.44
N PHE A 19 -12.91 0.19 -8.61
CA PHE A 19 -12.58 -0.68 -7.48
C PHE A 19 -11.26 -0.28 -6.81
N THR A 20 -10.27 0.15 -7.59
CA THR A 20 -9.04 0.73 -7.05
C THR A 20 -9.34 1.98 -6.23
N LEU A 21 -10.17 2.88 -6.77
CA LEU A 21 -10.61 4.08 -6.06
C LEU A 21 -11.42 3.74 -4.80
N ALA A 22 -12.28 2.72 -4.85
CA ALA A 22 -13.02 2.25 -3.69
C ALA A 22 -12.10 1.71 -2.58
N LEU A 23 -11.05 0.94 -2.92
CA LEU A 23 -10.04 0.50 -1.95
C LEU A 23 -9.30 1.68 -1.34
N ILE A 24 -8.91 2.66 -2.16
CA ILE A 24 -8.26 3.89 -1.69
C ILE A 24 -9.16 4.66 -0.72
N LEU A 25 -10.42 4.86 -1.08
CA LEU A 25 -11.42 5.52 -0.22
C LEU A 25 -11.68 4.75 1.06
N THR A 26 -11.62 3.41 1.03
CA THR A 26 -11.76 2.56 2.23
C THR A 26 -10.58 2.77 3.17
N CYS A 27 -9.34 2.74 2.66
CA CYS A 27 -8.14 3.03 3.46
C CYS A 27 -8.18 4.45 4.06
N LEU A 28 -8.58 5.45 3.26
CA LEU A 28 -8.76 6.82 3.74
C LEU A 28 -9.84 6.93 4.82
N GLY A 29 -10.98 6.27 4.63
CA GLY A 29 -12.08 6.24 5.59
C GLY A 29 -11.68 5.59 6.90
N VAL A 30 -10.99 4.44 6.86
CA VAL A 30 -10.45 3.79 8.07
C VAL A 30 -9.45 4.70 8.77
N PHE A 31 -8.52 5.31 8.03
CA PHE A 31 -7.52 6.19 8.62
C PHE A 31 -8.12 7.45 9.27
N MET A 32 -9.07 8.10 8.62
CA MET A 32 -9.66 9.35 9.12
C MET A 32 -10.72 9.13 10.20
N LEU A 33 -11.59 8.13 10.02
CA LEU A 33 -12.77 7.94 10.88
C LEU A 33 -12.51 6.97 12.03
N TYR A 34 -11.72 5.92 11.80
CA TYR A 34 -11.43 4.93 12.85
C TYR A 34 -10.12 5.23 13.57
N GLN A 35 -9.02 5.46 12.84
CA GLN A 35 -7.73 5.79 13.45
C GLN A 35 -7.63 7.25 13.90
N GLY A 36 -8.53 8.13 13.42
CA GLY A 36 -8.57 9.54 13.82
C GLY A 36 -8.79 9.75 15.32
N GLU A 37 -9.40 8.79 16.00
CA GLU A 37 -9.64 8.82 17.45
C GLU A 37 -8.47 8.25 18.28
N ASP A 38 -7.44 7.65 17.66
CA ASP A 38 -6.36 6.99 18.40
C ASP A 38 -5.56 7.95 19.27
N ALA A 39 -5.41 9.22 18.87
CA ALA A 39 -4.70 10.22 19.66
C ALA A 39 -5.44 10.50 20.98
N GLU A 40 -6.77 10.64 20.93
CA GLU A 40 -7.60 10.85 22.12
C GLU A 40 -7.66 9.59 22.99
N ARG A 41 -7.77 8.41 22.36
CA ARG A 41 -7.72 7.12 23.07
C ARG A 41 -6.38 6.89 23.78
N LEU A 42 -5.27 7.26 23.15
CA LEU A 42 -3.94 7.16 23.75
C LEU A 42 -3.78 8.14 24.91
N ASP A 43 -4.28 9.38 24.79
CA ASP A 43 -4.25 10.35 25.89
C ASP A 43 -5.06 9.84 27.10
N ALA A 44 -6.27 9.33 26.87
CA ALA A 44 -7.07 8.71 27.92
C ALA A 44 -6.36 7.51 28.57
N ALA A 45 -5.71 6.67 27.77
CA ALA A 45 -4.91 5.54 28.25
C ALA A 45 -3.73 6.01 29.14
N LEU A 46 -3.02 7.06 28.71
CA LEU A 46 -1.91 7.65 29.44
C LEU A 46 -2.37 8.29 30.75
N GLN A 47 -3.51 8.98 30.75
CA GLN A 47 -4.10 9.54 31.96
C GLN A 47 -4.42 8.43 32.98
N ALA A 48 -5.09 7.35 32.56
CA ALA A 48 -5.39 6.22 33.44
C ALA A 48 -4.10 5.54 33.96
N TYR A 49 -3.15 5.29 33.07
CA TYR A 49 -1.84 4.71 33.37
C TYR A 49 -1.03 5.54 34.37
N THR A 50 -1.10 6.86 34.24
CA THR A 50 -0.39 7.78 35.15
C THR A 50 -1.09 7.97 36.48
N GLN A 51 -2.42 8.05 36.51
CA GLN A 51 -3.22 8.11 37.73
C GLN A 51 -3.01 6.86 38.61
N ALA A 52 -2.94 5.68 38.00
CA ALA A 52 -2.64 4.43 38.69
C ALA A 52 -1.16 4.30 39.14
N ARG A 53 -0.30 5.29 38.80
CA ARG A 53 1.15 5.31 39.05
C ARG A 53 1.93 4.14 38.47
N LEU A 54 1.39 3.48 37.44
CA LEU A 54 1.99 2.31 36.81
C LEU A 54 3.34 2.65 36.16
N HIS A 55 3.44 3.79 35.47
CA HIS A 55 4.70 4.29 34.88
C HIS A 55 5.88 4.33 35.87
N THR A 56 5.65 4.76 37.12
CA THR A 56 6.72 4.79 38.13
C THR A 56 7.12 3.40 38.62
N LEU A 57 6.20 2.44 38.58
CA LEU A 57 6.45 1.06 38.99
C LEU A 57 7.16 0.27 37.88
N GLU A 58 6.73 0.48 36.63
CA GLU A 58 7.24 -0.23 35.46
C GLU A 58 8.60 0.30 34.97
N GLY A 59 8.86 1.60 35.15
CA GLY A 59 10.07 2.28 34.66
C GLY A 59 11.40 1.57 34.95
N PRO A 60 11.70 1.23 36.22
CA PRO A 60 12.93 0.51 36.57
C PRO A 60 13.05 -0.86 35.89
N GLU A 61 11.93 -1.54 35.67
CA GLU A 61 11.90 -2.86 35.03
C GLU A 61 12.03 -2.78 33.50
N TYR A 62 11.76 -1.62 32.90
CA TYR A 62 11.87 -1.43 31.46
C TYR A 62 13.31 -1.49 30.96
N ASP A 63 14.29 -0.88 31.67
CA ASP A 63 15.71 -1.01 31.29
C ASP A 63 16.18 -2.47 31.41
N THR A 64 15.79 -3.15 32.49
CA THR A 64 16.09 -4.58 32.69
C THR A 64 15.53 -5.44 31.57
N TYR A 65 14.30 -5.17 31.14
CA TYR A 65 13.67 -5.81 30.00
C TYR A 65 14.44 -5.57 28.69
N LEU A 66 14.78 -4.32 28.38
CA LEU A 66 15.54 -3.98 27.16
C LEU A 66 16.92 -4.64 27.15
N LEU A 67 17.63 -4.62 28.28
CA LEU A 67 18.92 -5.31 28.45
C LEU A 67 18.81 -6.81 28.17
N ARG A 68 17.74 -7.45 28.66
CA ARG A 68 17.49 -8.87 28.39
C ARG A 68 17.23 -9.12 26.91
N ARG A 69 16.38 -8.30 26.28
CA ARG A 69 16.07 -8.41 24.84
C ARG A 69 17.33 -8.29 23.98
N ILE A 70 18.21 -7.35 24.33
CA ILE A 70 19.49 -7.13 23.64
C ILE A 70 20.43 -8.32 23.85
N ARG A 71 20.67 -8.73 25.11
CA ARG A 71 21.71 -9.71 25.43
C ARG A 71 21.30 -11.16 25.18
N VAL A 72 20.04 -11.49 25.45
CA VAL A 72 19.51 -12.86 25.40
C VAL A 72 18.85 -13.12 24.07
N ASP A 73 17.92 -12.25 23.66
CA ASP A 73 17.14 -12.44 22.44
C ASP A 73 17.86 -11.89 21.19
N LYS A 74 19.03 -11.23 21.38
CA LYS A 74 19.81 -10.56 20.33
C LYS A 74 18.97 -9.58 19.52
N ALA A 75 17.99 -8.97 20.17
CA ALA A 75 17.13 -7.97 19.54
C ALA A 75 17.93 -6.69 19.30
N PRO A 76 17.80 -6.06 18.11
CA PRO A 76 18.58 -4.89 17.74
C PRO A 76 18.01 -3.62 18.37
N LEU A 77 17.96 -3.59 19.70
CA LEU A 77 17.34 -2.53 20.51
C LEU A 77 18.40 -1.66 21.20
N GLU A 78 19.68 -1.79 20.85
CA GLU A 78 20.77 -1.00 21.41
C GLU A 78 20.51 0.50 21.22
N GLY A 79 20.16 0.91 20.01
CA GLY A 79 19.86 2.31 19.70
C GLY A 79 18.64 2.84 20.45
N LEU A 80 17.60 2.01 20.63
CA LEU A 80 16.43 2.38 21.43
C LEU A 80 16.82 2.54 22.90
N ARG A 81 17.61 1.61 23.44
CA ARG A 81 18.07 1.66 24.82
C ARG A 81 18.98 2.86 25.07
N GLU A 82 19.87 3.22 24.15
CA GLU A 82 20.70 4.42 24.25
C GLU A 82 19.88 5.70 24.35
N GLN A 83 18.73 5.76 23.67
CA GLN A 83 17.79 6.88 23.75
C GLN A 83 17.00 6.88 25.07
N ILE A 84 16.60 5.70 25.55
CA ILE A 84 15.69 5.55 26.70
C ILE A 84 16.40 5.56 28.05
N ALA A 85 17.62 5.02 28.14
CA ALA A 85 18.40 4.97 29.38
C ALA A 85 18.50 6.32 30.12
N PRO A 86 18.87 7.45 29.47
CA PRO A 86 18.93 8.74 30.17
C PRO A 86 17.55 9.21 30.64
N LEU A 87 16.48 8.88 29.92
CA LEU A 87 15.11 9.24 30.32
C LEU A 87 14.68 8.50 31.58
N ILE A 88 15.09 7.23 31.73
CA ILE A 88 14.82 6.43 32.93
C ILE A 88 15.56 7.00 34.13
N GLU A 89 16.86 7.31 33.97
CA GLU A 89 17.68 7.91 35.03
C GLU A 89 17.11 9.26 35.50
N GLN A 90 16.62 10.06 34.57
CA GLN A 90 16.02 11.38 34.84
C GLN A 90 14.56 11.31 35.26
N GLN A 91 13.96 10.11 35.28
CA GLN A 91 12.53 9.91 35.55
C GLN A 91 11.63 10.77 34.65
N ASN A 92 12.02 10.94 33.38
CA ASN A 92 11.23 11.67 32.39
C ASN A 92 10.06 10.82 31.90
N TRP A 93 9.04 10.68 32.77
CA TRP A 93 7.88 9.83 32.52
C TRP A 93 7.01 10.31 31.36
N THR A 94 7.05 11.60 31.04
CA THR A 94 6.31 12.19 29.91
C THR A 94 6.71 11.53 28.59
N GLU A 95 8.00 11.27 28.40
CA GLU A 95 8.52 10.64 27.18
C GLU A 95 8.49 9.11 27.26
N LEU A 96 8.65 8.53 28.46
CA LEU A 96 8.70 7.08 28.65
C LEU A 96 7.33 6.40 28.68
N ALA A 97 6.33 7.03 29.30
CA ALA A 97 5.04 6.40 29.54
C ALA A 97 4.35 5.93 28.24
N PRO A 98 4.34 6.70 27.13
CA PRO A 98 3.76 6.22 25.86
C PRO A 98 4.43 4.97 25.31
N LEU A 99 5.75 4.88 25.44
CA LEU A 99 6.54 3.74 24.97
C LEU A 99 6.24 2.49 25.80
N MET A 100 6.29 2.59 27.14
CA MET A 100 6.00 1.46 28.03
C MET A 100 4.54 1.02 27.97
N LEU A 101 3.61 1.98 27.85
CA LEU A 101 2.17 1.72 27.83
C LEU A 101 1.78 0.83 26.65
N THR A 102 2.39 1.07 25.49
CA THR A 102 2.04 0.42 24.21
C THR A 102 2.98 -0.74 23.82
N ASP A 103 4.07 -0.96 24.56
CA ASP A 103 4.97 -2.11 24.38
C ASP A 103 4.32 -3.39 24.95
N LEU A 104 3.50 -4.04 24.11
CA LEU A 104 2.81 -5.28 24.47
C LEU A 104 3.77 -6.40 24.90
N ALA A 105 4.97 -6.46 24.31
CA ALA A 105 5.97 -7.47 24.69
C ALA A 105 6.50 -7.23 26.11
N PHE A 106 6.71 -5.96 26.48
CA PHE A 106 7.07 -5.59 27.84
C PHE A 106 5.96 -5.91 28.84
N VAL A 107 4.70 -5.63 28.51
CA VAL A 107 3.57 -5.96 29.39
C VAL A 107 3.50 -7.47 29.63
N ARG A 108 3.65 -8.30 28.58
CA ARG A 108 3.73 -9.77 28.75
C ARG A 108 4.93 -10.22 29.57
N TYR A 109 6.06 -9.51 29.46
CA TYR A 109 7.23 -9.77 30.29
C TYR A 109 6.93 -9.51 31.77
N LEU A 110 6.29 -8.40 32.10
CA LEU A 110 5.88 -8.09 33.47
C LEU A 110 4.84 -9.09 33.98
N GLU A 111 3.82 -9.43 33.17
CA GLU A 111 2.82 -10.46 33.50
C GLU A 111 3.48 -11.80 33.88
N ALA A 112 4.53 -12.19 33.17
CA ALA A 112 5.21 -13.47 33.38
C ALA A 112 6.26 -13.44 34.52
N ASN A 113 6.71 -12.27 34.98
CA ASN A 113 7.85 -12.16 35.90
C ASN A 113 7.61 -11.23 37.09
N GLY A 114 6.46 -10.57 37.21
CA GLY A 114 6.24 -9.49 38.18
C GLY A 114 6.35 -9.90 39.65
N GLU A 115 6.06 -11.16 39.98
CA GLU A 115 6.30 -11.74 41.32
C GLU A 115 7.78 -11.74 41.73
N ARG A 116 8.70 -11.59 40.77
CA ARG A 116 10.15 -11.49 41.02
C ARG A 116 10.59 -10.06 41.29
N PHE A 117 9.83 -9.08 40.81
CA PHE A 117 10.16 -7.65 40.93
C PHE A 117 9.47 -7.02 42.13
N TRP A 118 8.25 -7.44 42.43
CA TRP A 118 7.40 -6.78 43.42
C TRP A 118 6.84 -7.72 44.47
N ALA A 119 6.63 -7.18 45.68
CA ALA A 119 5.97 -7.90 46.77
C ALA A 119 4.54 -8.33 46.36
N PRO A 120 3.99 -9.41 46.95
CA PRO A 120 2.70 -9.98 46.54
C PRO A 120 1.55 -8.96 46.45
N ASP A 121 1.42 -8.04 47.41
CA ASP A 121 0.37 -7.02 47.40
C ASP A 121 0.55 -5.99 46.28
N THR A 122 1.79 -5.57 46.04
CA THR A 122 2.14 -4.64 44.94
C THR A 122 1.90 -5.29 43.59
N TRP A 123 2.27 -6.57 43.45
CA TRP A 123 2.03 -7.36 42.25
C TRP A 123 0.54 -7.51 41.95
N ALA A 124 -0.25 -7.92 42.95
CA ALA A 124 -1.69 -8.07 42.81
C ALA A 124 -2.36 -6.73 42.42
N LYS A 125 -1.92 -5.62 43.03
CA LYS A 125 -2.39 -4.28 42.66
C LYS A 125 -2.01 -3.90 41.23
N TRP A 126 -0.75 -4.09 40.84
CA TRP A 126 -0.30 -3.82 39.48
C TRP A 126 -1.12 -4.63 38.47
N GLN A 127 -1.35 -5.92 38.73
CA GLN A 127 -2.10 -6.79 37.84
C GLN A 127 -3.53 -6.28 37.65
N ALA A 128 -4.22 -5.89 38.73
CA ALA A 128 -5.57 -5.34 38.66
C ALA A 128 -5.62 -4.02 37.87
N GLU A 129 -4.77 -3.07 38.21
CA GLU A 129 -4.74 -1.74 37.59
C GLU A 129 -4.29 -1.80 36.13
N ARG A 130 -3.23 -2.54 35.82
CA ARG A 130 -2.71 -2.68 34.44
C ARG A 130 -3.71 -3.40 33.54
N THR A 131 -4.39 -4.43 34.06
CA THR A 131 -5.46 -5.13 33.33
C THR A 131 -6.61 -4.16 33.01
N ALA A 132 -7.04 -3.35 33.98
CA ALA A 132 -8.08 -2.36 33.75
C ALA A 132 -7.66 -1.31 32.71
N VAL A 133 -6.43 -0.78 32.79
CA VAL A 133 -5.90 0.15 31.79
C VAL A 133 -5.85 -0.48 30.39
N ASN A 134 -5.45 -1.76 30.30
CA ASN A 134 -5.38 -2.45 29.03
C ASN A 134 -6.76 -2.65 28.41
N GLN A 135 -7.68 -3.26 29.15
CA GLN A 135 -9.02 -3.61 28.67
C GLN A 135 -9.87 -2.38 28.34
N ASN A 136 -9.77 -1.32 29.14
CA ASN A 136 -10.61 -0.13 28.97
C ASN A 136 -10.01 0.89 27.99
N HIS A 137 -8.72 0.80 27.66
CA HIS A 137 -8.05 1.81 26.84
C HIS A 137 -7.11 1.22 25.78
N VAL A 138 -6.05 0.51 26.17
CA VAL A 138 -4.97 0.10 25.24
C VAL A 138 -5.49 -0.84 24.15
N GLU A 139 -6.38 -1.77 24.49
CA GLU A 139 -6.96 -2.72 23.54
C GLU A 139 -7.86 -2.04 22.49
N HIS A 140 -8.29 -0.80 22.71
CA HIS A 140 -9.09 -0.01 21.78
C HIS A 140 -8.27 0.86 20.81
N LEU A 141 -6.94 0.93 20.98
CA LEU A 141 -6.07 1.57 19.99
C LEU A 141 -6.15 0.78 18.68
N SER A 142 -6.34 1.47 17.54
CA SER A 142 -6.65 0.80 16.28
C SER A 142 -5.63 -0.26 15.86
N SER A 143 -4.34 0.01 16.09
CA SER A 143 -3.23 -0.91 15.79
C SER A 143 -3.25 -2.17 16.64
N ILE A 144 -3.79 -2.10 17.86
CA ILE A 144 -3.90 -3.24 18.78
C ILE A 144 -5.22 -3.96 18.55
N ALA A 145 -6.32 -3.22 18.37
CA ALA A 145 -7.65 -3.76 18.16
C ALA A 145 -7.80 -4.54 16.84
N ALA A 146 -7.15 -4.06 15.78
CA ALA A 146 -7.39 -4.54 14.41
C ALA A 146 -6.11 -4.76 13.59
N GLY A 147 -4.92 -4.62 14.20
CA GLY A 147 -3.65 -4.99 13.58
C GLY A 147 -3.36 -6.48 13.73
N LEU A 148 -2.56 -7.03 12.83
CA LEU A 148 -2.17 -8.44 12.89
C LEU A 148 -1.02 -8.62 13.87
N ILE A 149 -1.28 -9.24 15.02
CA ILE A 149 -0.25 -9.55 16.02
C ILE A 149 0.19 -11.02 15.86
N PRO A 150 1.44 -11.30 15.46
CA PRO A 150 1.93 -12.67 15.26
C PRO A 150 1.77 -13.60 16.45
N ALA A 151 1.90 -13.09 17.68
CA ALA A 151 1.71 -13.86 18.91
C ALA A 151 0.25 -14.28 19.15
N ARG A 152 -0.72 -13.63 18.52
CA ARG A 152 -2.16 -13.87 18.73
C ARG A 152 -2.99 -13.70 17.45
N ILE A 153 -2.69 -14.48 16.42
CA ILE A 153 -3.37 -14.38 15.13
C ILE A 153 -4.89 -14.61 15.30
N GLN A 154 -5.69 -13.61 14.91
CA GLN A 154 -7.13 -13.74 14.75
C GLN A 154 -7.50 -13.68 13.26
N LEU A 155 -8.58 -14.36 12.88
CA LEU A 155 -9.02 -14.39 11.48
C LEU A 155 -9.41 -13.00 10.96
N ALA A 156 -10.03 -12.16 11.79
CA ALA A 156 -10.38 -10.79 11.42
C ALA A 156 -9.13 -9.95 11.14
N ASP A 157 -8.10 -10.09 11.98
CA ASP A 157 -6.85 -9.34 11.88
C ASP A 157 -6.13 -9.56 10.56
N LEU A 158 -6.25 -10.75 9.95
CA LEU A 158 -5.67 -11.05 8.64
C LEU A 158 -6.24 -10.19 7.49
N PHE A 159 -7.42 -9.60 7.70
CA PHE A 159 -8.05 -8.70 6.74
C PHE A 159 -7.97 -7.24 7.18
N SER A 160 -8.24 -6.94 8.45
CA SER A 160 -8.33 -5.56 8.93
C SER A 160 -6.99 -4.83 8.93
N TYR A 161 -5.88 -5.52 9.20
CA TYR A 161 -4.56 -4.90 9.27
C TYR A 161 -4.15 -4.20 7.96
N GLN A 162 -4.67 -4.70 6.84
CA GLN A 162 -4.38 -4.20 5.49
C GLN A 162 -4.91 -2.77 5.27
N PHE A 163 -5.83 -2.30 6.11
CA PHE A 163 -6.45 -0.99 5.99
C PHE A 163 -5.93 0.04 6.99
N LEU A 164 -5.19 -0.40 8.02
CA LEU A 164 -4.59 0.45 9.04
C LEU A 164 -3.27 1.07 8.55
N HIS A 165 -2.96 2.29 8.95
CA HIS A 165 -1.71 2.97 8.58
C HIS A 165 -1.09 3.70 9.78
N GLY A 166 0.23 3.64 9.89
CA GLY A 166 0.99 4.27 10.98
C GLY A 166 1.15 5.80 10.87
N GLY A 167 0.53 6.44 9.87
CA GLY A 167 0.60 7.89 9.67
C GLY A 167 0.38 8.30 8.22
N TRP A 168 0.31 9.61 7.99
CA TRP A 168 0.01 10.20 6.66
C TRP A 168 0.99 9.79 5.58
N ALA A 169 2.30 9.80 5.87
CA ALA A 169 3.32 9.43 4.88
C ALA A 169 3.17 7.96 4.44
N HIS A 170 2.89 7.05 5.38
CA HIS A 170 2.64 5.64 5.11
C HIS A 170 1.36 5.46 4.26
N LEU A 171 0.28 6.16 4.62
CA LEU A 171 -0.97 6.12 3.85
C LEU A 171 -0.79 6.63 2.43
N ILE A 172 -0.26 7.85 2.26
CA ILE A 172 -0.07 8.48 0.94
C ILE A 172 0.81 7.60 0.05
N GLY A 173 1.91 7.07 0.60
CA GLY A 173 2.78 6.13 -0.09
C GLY A 173 1.98 4.92 -0.62
N ASN A 174 1.23 4.24 0.24
CA ASN A 174 0.42 3.10 -0.16
C ASN A 174 -0.62 3.47 -1.23
N MET A 175 -1.29 4.62 -1.11
CA MET A 175 -2.34 5.01 -2.06
C MET A 175 -1.77 5.31 -3.45
N VAL A 176 -0.58 5.90 -3.55
CA VAL A 176 0.12 6.12 -4.84
C VAL A 176 0.41 4.79 -5.52
N PHE A 177 1.02 3.83 -4.81
CA PHE A 177 1.32 2.52 -5.39
C PHE A 177 0.06 1.71 -5.72
N LEU A 178 -0.95 1.74 -4.84
CA LEU A 178 -2.24 1.09 -5.06
C LEU A 178 -2.94 1.66 -6.29
N PHE A 179 -2.91 2.98 -6.50
CA PHE A 179 -3.49 3.60 -7.68
C PHE A 179 -2.79 3.12 -8.97
N LEU A 180 -1.46 3.16 -9.00
CA LEU A 180 -0.69 2.81 -10.19
C LEU A 180 -0.85 1.33 -10.58
N LEU A 181 -0.69 0.43 -9.61
CA LEU A 181 -0.83 -1.01 -9.84
C LEU A 181 -2.30 -1.41 -10.03
N GLY A 182 -3.19 -0.88 -9.19
CA GLY A 182 -4.61 -1.15 -9.24
C GLY A 182 -5.24 -0.71 -10.55
N TYR A 183 -4.91 0.48 -11.06
CA TYR A 183 -5.40 0.96 -12.36
C TYR A 183 -5.04 -0.02 -13.50
N ALA A 184 -3.78 -0.45 -13.57
CA ALA A 184 -3.33 -1.38 -14.60
C ALA A 184 -3.99 -2.77 -14.44
N LEU A 185 -4.02 -3.31 -13.22
CA LEU A 185 -4.56 -4.64 -12.95
C LEU A 185 -6.09 -4.71 -13.07
N GLU A 186 -6.81 -3.65 -12.70
CA GLU A 186 -8.27 -3.57 -12.83
C GLU A 186 -8.70 -3.63 -14.29
N ARG A 187 -7.97 -2.96 -15.19
CA ARG A 187 -8.21 -3.02 -16.64
C ARG A 187 -7.99 -4.42 -17.21
N VAL A 188 -7.01 -5.15 -16.70
CA VAL A 188 -6.64 -6.48 -17.20
C VAL A 188 -7.52 -7.58 -16.62
N LEU A 189 -7.82 -7.53 -15.32
CA LEU A 189 -8.45 -8.62 -14.57
C LEU A 189 -9.93 -8.37 -14.26
N GLY A 190 -10.34 -7.11 -14.22
CA GLY A 190 -11.63 -6.67 -13.69
C GLY A 190 -11.57 -6.37 -12.18
N GLY A 191 -12.44 -5.47 -11.72
CA GLY A 191 -12.38 -4.94 -10.36
C GLY A 191 -12.63 -5.94 -9.23
N LEU A 192 -13.53 -6.91 -9.40
CA LEU A 192 -13.76 -7.94 -8.39
C LEU A 192 -12.50 -8.81 -8.16
N TRP A 193 -11.78 -9.13 -9.23
CA TRP A 193 -10.52 -9.86 -9.11
C TRP A 193 -9.43 -9.01 -8.48
N LEU A 194 -9.37 -7.70 -8.78
CA LEU A 194 -8.46 -6.79 -8.09
C LEU A 194 -8.67 -6.84 -6.57
N VAL A 195 -9.92 -6.69 -6.10
CA VAL A 195 -10.23 -6.71 -4.65
C VAL A 195 -9.89 -8.06 -4.03
N ALA A 196 -10.29 -9.16 -4.68
CA ALA A 196 -9.99 -10.51 -4.19
C ALA A 196 -8.48 -10.76 -4.10
N LEU A 197 -7.71 -10.29 -5.08
CA LEU A 197 -6.25 -10.44 -5.11
C LEU A 197 -5.59 -9.53 -4.07
N PHE A 198 -6.04 -8.29 -3.91
CA PHE A 198 -5.57 -7.39 -2.86
C PHE A 198 -5.74 -8.04 -1.47
N LEU A 199 -6.94 -8.50 -1.14
CA LEU A 199 -7.23 -9.13 0.14
C LEU A 199 -6.48 -10.45 0.32
N GLY A 200 -6.48 -11.30 -0.71
CA GLY A 200 -5.88 -12.63 -0.65
C GLY A 200 -4.36 -12.60 -0.54
N THR A 201 -3.68 -11.77 -1.32
CA THR A 201 -2.22 -11.61 -1.18
C THR A 201 -1.85 -10.91 0.12
N GLY A 202 -2.69 -10.01 0.63
CA GLY A 202 -2.55 -9.44 1.97
C GLY A 202 -2.61 -10.50 3.06
N VAL A 203 -3.62 -11.38 3.05
CA VAL A 203 -3.71 -12.49 4.01
C VAL A 203 -2.43 -13.35 3.96
N LEU A 204 -1.95 -13.69 2.76
CA LEU A 204 -0.73 -14.47 2.59
C LEU A 204 0.53 -13.72 3.05
N ALA A 205 0.60 -12.40 2.82
CA ALA A 205 1.67 -11.53 3.32
C ALA A 205 1.72 -11.52 4.86
N GLY A 206 0.57 -11.32 5.50
CA GLY A 206 0.43 -11.31 6.95
C GLY A 206 0.79 -12.66 7.58
N LEU A 207 0.33 -13.77 6.98
CA LEU A 207 0.69 -15.12 7.43
C LEU A 207 2.19 -15.40 7.27
N PHE A 208 2.78 -14.98 6.15
CA PHE A 208 4.22 -15.14 5.91
C PHE A 208 5.04 -14.33 6.94
N PHE A 209 4.63 -13.08 7.22
CA PHE A 209 5.22 -12.27 8.27
C PHE A 209 5.13 -12.94 9.65
N ALA A 210 3.95 -13.44 10.01
CA ALA A 210 3.73 -14.09 11.30
C ALA A 210 4.51 -15.41 11.45
N LEU A 211 4.70 -16.15 10.35
CA LEU A 211 5.52 -17.35 10.30
C LEU A 211 7.00 -17.05 10.58
N LEU A 212 7.50 -15.91 10.11
CA LEU A 212 8.90 -15.49 10.29
C LEU A 212 9.16 -14.74 11.59
N THR A 213 8.10 -14.24 12.24
CA THR A 213 8.17 -13.53 13.53
C THR A 213 7.28 -14.16 14.59
N PRO A 214 7.36 -15.49 14.79
CA PRO A 214 6.46 -16.19 15.71
C PRO A 214 6.64 -15.64 17.13
N GLY A 215 5.52 -15.36 17.80
CA GLY A 215 5.53 -14.81 19.16
C GLY A 215 5.84 -13.30 19.24
N SER A 216 6.00 -12.60 18.11
CA SER A 216 6.08 -11.13 18.13
C SER A 216 4.75 -10.51 18.58
N TRP A 217 4.83 -9.57 19.52
CA TRP A 217 3.70 -8.78 20.01
C TRP A 217 3.57 -7.42 19.32
N VAL A 218 4.44 -7.11 18.35
CA VAL A 218 4.36 -5.88 17.56
C VAL A 218 3.26 -6.04 16.51
N PRO A 219 2.21 -5.20 16.52
CA PRO A 219 1.16 -5.28 15.52
C PRO A 219 1.65 -4.90 14.12
N LEU A 220 1.33 -5.73 13.13
CA LEU A 220 1.49 -5.41 11.72
C LEU A 220 0.29 -4.54 11.27
N VAL A 221 0.58 -3.45 10.57
CA VAL A 221 -0.41 -2.56 9.93
C VAL A 221 0.07 -2.14 8.55
N GLY A 222 -0.84 -1.97 7.60
CA GLY A 222 -0.54 -1.38 6.29
C GLY A 222 -1.01 -2.20 5.11
N ALA A 223 -1.50 -1.51 4.08
CA ALA A 223 -1.84 -2.07 2.78
C ALA A 223 -0.62 -2.58 1.98
N SER A 224 0.59 -2.26 2.43
CA SER A 224 1.83 -2.48 1.69
C SER A 224 2.08 -3.95 1.35
N GLY A 225 1.74 -4.90 2.23
CA GLY A 225 1.81 -6.34 1.90
C GLY A 225 0.87 -6.74 0.74
N SER A 226 -0.37 -6.25 0.75
CA SER A 226 -1.35 -6.46 -0.32
C SER A 226 -0.88 -5.84 -1.64
N ILE A 227 -0.35 -4.61 -1.57
CA ILE A 227 0.22 -3.87 -2.70
C ILE A 227 1.44 -4.60 -3.27
N SER A 228 2.34 -5.12 -2.43
CA SER A 228 3.45 -5.98 -2.87
C SER A 228 2.94 -7.21 -3.59
N GLY A 229 1.83 -7.80 -3.16
CA GLY A 229 1.20 -8.89 -3.91
C GLY A 229 0.61 -8.48 -5.24
N LEU A 230 -0.02 -7.30 -5.33
CA LEU A 230 -0.42 -6.75 -6.63
C LEU A 230 0.80 -6.49 -7.53
N MET A 231 1.92 -6.02 -6.97
CA MET A 231 3.18 -5.87 -7.71
C MET A 231 3.69 -7.22 -8.23
N GLY A 232 3.72 -8.26 -7.39
CA GLY A 232 4.13 -9.60 -7.80
C GLY A 232 3.25 -10.16 -8.91
N LEU A 233 1.94 -9.94 -8.81
CA LEU A 233 0.98 -10.30 -9.85
C LEU A 233 1.24 -9.53 -11.15
N TYR A 234 1.45 -8.21 -11.07
CA TYR A 234 1.76 -7.35 -12.21
C TYR A 234 3.06 -7.81 -12.91
N VAL A 235 4.13 -8.05 -12.16
CA VAL A 235 5.39 -8.58 -12.71
C VAL A 235 5.18 -9.95 -13.38
N GLY A 236 4.41 -10.85 -12.76
CA GLY A 236 4.16 -12.19 -13.32
C GLY A 236 3.27 -12.20 -14.56
N LEU A 237 2.36 -11.23 -14.70
CA LEU A 237 1.52 -11.03 -15.89
C LEU A 237 2.30 -10.39 -17.05
N TYR A 238 3.13 -9.37 -16.76
CA TYR A 238 3.86 -8.62 -17.79
C TYR A 238 5.22 -9.26 -18.14
N ARG A 239 5.83 -10.06 -17.26
CA ARG A 239 7.05 -10.86 -17.48
C ARG A 239 8.20 -10.05 -18.12
N LEU A 240 8.64 -10.47 -19.31
CA LEU A 240 9.74 -9.88 -20.07
C LEU A 240 9.33 -8.65 -20.88
N ARG A 241 8.08 -8.19 -20.78
CA ARG A 241 7.62 -6.99 -21.49
C ARG A 241 8.32 -5.76 -20.92
N SER A 242 8.85 -4.95 -21.82
CA SER A 242 9.52 -3.71 -21.48
C SER A 242 8.49 -2.66 -21.15
N ILE A 243 8.39 -2.34 -19.86
CA ILE A 243 7.41 -1.40 -19.32
C ILE A 243 8.10 -0.09 -18.95
N ARG A 244 7.35 1.01 -19.04
CA ARG A 244 7.87 2.34 -18.73
C ARG A 244 7.85 2.53 -17.21
N PHE A 245 9.01 2.79 -16.63
CA PHE A 245 9.17 3.11 -15.23
C PHE A 245 9.51 4.58 -15.05
N PHE A 246 8.76 5.26 -14.18
CA PHE A 246 9.17 6.54 -13.62
C PHE A 246 10.25 6.29 -12.58
N TYR A 247 11.32 7.09 -12.58
CA TYR A 247 12.26 7.13 -11.47
C TYR A 247 12.57 8.54 -11.02
N MET A 248 12.86 8.65 -9.72
CA MET A 248 13.28 9.89 -9.07
C MET A 248 14.54 9.66 -8.26
N LEU A 249 15.56 10.47 -8.52
CA LEU A 249 16.84 10.51 -7.80
C LEU A 249 17.10 11.94 -7.33
N GLY A 250 16.59 12.29 -6.14
CA GLY A 250 16.64 13.66 -5.63
C GLY A 250 15.78 14.61 -6.49
N PRO A 251 16.30 15.76 -6.97
CA PRO A 251 15.55 16.68 -7.84
C PRO A 251 15.43 16.18 -9.28
N TYR A 252 16.19 15.15 -9.67
CA TYR A 252 16.15 14.60 -11.02
C TYR A 252 15.07 13.53 -11.14
N PHE A 253 14.20 13.67 -12.14
CA PHE A 253 13.19 12.68 -12.47
C PHE A 253 13.19 12.40 -13.99
N ASN A 254 13.04 11.14 -14.36
CA ASN A 254 12.93 10.74 -15.77
C ASN A 254 12.21 9.39 -15.88
N TYR A 255 12.06 8.89 -17.11
CA TYR A 255 11.46 7.60 -17.42
C TYR A 255 12.50 6.70 -18.09
N PHE A 256 12.46 5.41 -17.77
CA PHE A 256 13.21 4.39 -18.52
C PHE A 256 12.30 3.21 -18.85
N LYS A 257 12.70 2.41 -19.85
CA LYS A 257 11.98 1.18 -20.20
C LYS A 257 12.81 -0.01 -19.77
N ALA A 258 12.21 -0.92 -19.01
CA ALA A 258 12.86 -2.17 -18.61
C ALA A 258 11.84 -3.30 -18.54
N PRO A 259 12.25 -4.57 -18.76
CA PRO A 259 11.41 -5.72 -18.45
C PRO A 259 10.89 -5.66 -17.01
N ALA A 260 9.59 -5.85 -16.81
CA ALA A 260 8.99 -5.84 -15.47
C ALA A 260 9.69 -6.82 -14.52
N LEU A 261 10.08 -7.98 -15.04
CA LEU A 261 10.82 -9.01 -14.31
C LEU A 261 12.24 -8.59 -13.88
N LEU A 262 12.87 -7.60 -14.52
CA LEU A 262 14.23 -7.13 -14.16
C LEU A 262 14.22 -6.08 -13.04
N ILE A 263 13.10 -5.36 -12.85
CA ILE A 263 12.97 -4.42 -11.72
C ILE A 263 12.69 -5.15 -10.41
N PHE A 264 12.10 -6.33 -10.50
CA PHE A 264 11.77 -7.17 -9.35
C PHE A 264 12.97 -7.52 -8.46
N PRO A 265 14.11 -8.07 -8.95
CA PRO A 265 15.26 -8.35 -8.11
C PRO A 265 15.89 -7.10 -7.52
N ILE A 266 15.84 -5.96 -8.22
CA ILE A 266 16.40 -4.68 -7.77
C ILE A 266 15.59 -4.15 -6.58
N TRP A 267 14.26 -4.18 -6.68
CA TRP A 267 13.37 -3.77 -5.59
C TRP A 267 13.54 -4.69 -4.38
N LEU A 268 13.49 -6.02 -4.58
CA LEU A 268 13.69 -6.99 -3.50
C LEU A 268 15.07 -6.88 -2.85
N ALA A 269 16.13 -6.64 -3.64
CA ALA A 269 17.47 -6.42 -3.10
C ALA A 269 17.53 -5.16 -2.23
N ASN A 270 16.87 -4.06 -2.63
CA ASN A 270 16.76 -2.87 -1.79
C ASN A 270 16.01 -3.16 -0.48
N GLU A 271 14.88 -3.88 -0.53
CA GLU A 271 14.14 -4.27 0.69
C GLU A 271 15.03 -5.10 1.64
N ILE A 272 15.83 -6.03 1.11
CA ILE A 272 16.79 -6.83 1.89
C ILE A 272 17.90 -5.93 2.47
N VAL A 273 18.46 -5.02 1.68
CA VAL A 273 19.49 -4.09 2.15
C VAL A 273 18.94 -3.25 3.29
N TYR A 274 17.75 -2.67 3.15
CA TYR A 274 17.12 -1.86 4.20
C TYR A 274 16.80 -2.69 5.45
N TYR A 275 16.26 -3.90 5.29
CA TYR A 275 16.04 -4.82 6.41
C TYR A 275 17.33 -5.12 7.20
N LEU A 276 18.46 -5.26 6.51
CA LEU A 276 19.75 -5.52 7.14
C LEU A 276 20.44 -4.26 7.69
N SER A 277 20.23 -3.09 7.06
CA SER A 277 20.90 -1.84 7.41
C SER A 277 20.13 -0.98 8.42
N GLU A 278 18.82 -1.19 8.56
CA GLU A 278 17.95 -0.44 9.47
C GLU A 278 17.21 -1.39 10.44
N PRO A 279 17.90 -1.98 11.41
CA PRO A 279 17.29 -2.95 12.34
C PRO A 279 16.17 -2.38 13.20
N ALA A 280 16.14 -1.05 13.39
CA ALA A 280 15.11 -0.31 14.12
C ALA A 280 13.96 0.18 13.20
N SER A 281 13.95 -0.19 11.92
CA SER A 281 12.90 0.19 10.99
C SER A 281 11.55 -0.41 11.40
N GLN A 282 10.51 0.41 11.38
CA GLN A 282 9.13 -0.02 11.61
C GLN A 282 8.47 -0.59 10.34
N VAL A 283 9.26 -0.85 9.29
CA VAL A 283 8.78 -1.41 8.03
C VAL A 283 8.83 -2.93 8.07
N ALA A 284 7.70 -3.58 7.78
CA ALA A 284 7.59 -5.03 7.75
C ALA A 284 8.07 -5.64 6.42
N TYR A 285 9.37 -5.54 6.13
CA TYR A 285 10.02 -6.05 4.90
C TYR A 285 9.64 -7.50 4.55
N MET A 286 9.48 -8.35 5.57
CA MET A 286 9.08 -9.75 5.37
C MET A 286 7.63 -9.90 4.89
N ALA A 287 6.72 -9.04 5.33
CA ALA A 287 5.35 -9.02 4.83
C ALA A 287 5.33 -8.66 3.34
N HIS A 288 6.16 -7.70 2.93
CA HIS A 288 6.31 -7.30 1.53
C HIS A 288 6.80 -8.44 0.65
N ALA A 289 7.85 -9.15 1.09
CA ALA A 289 8.38 -10.32 0.40
C ALA A 289 7.31 -11.43 0.27
N GLY A 290 6.57 -11.70 1.35
CA GLY A 290 5.48 -12.68 1.36
C GLY A 290 4.36 -12.33 0.40
N GLY A 291 3.91 -11.07 0.40
CA GLY A 291 2.90 -10.57 -0.53
C GLY A 291 3.35 -10.69 -1.98
N LEU A 292 4.55 -10.22 -2.27
CA LEU A 292 5.17 -10.27 -3.59
C LEU A 292 5.25 -11.70 -4.14
N LEU A 293 5.72 -12.66 -3.32
CA LEU A 293 5.76 -14.08 -3.68
C LEU A 293 4.35 -14.64 -3.93
N ALA A 294 3.39 -14.34 -3.06
CA ALA A 294 2.00 -14.75 -3.23
C ALA A 294 1.40 -14.24 -4.56
N GLY A 295 1.66 -12.98 -4.90
CA GLY A 295 1.25 -12.36 -6.17
C GLY A 295 1.84 -13.07 -7.39
N LEU A 296 3.15 -13.33 -7.36
CA LEU A 296 3.85 -14.05 -8.43
C LEU A 296 3.27 -15.45 -8.63
N LEU A 297 3.10 -16.22 -7.55
CA LEU A 297 2.54 -17.57 -7.62
C LEU A 297 1.10 -17.55 -8.16
N THR A 298 0.29 -16.59 -7.73
CA THR A 298 -1.09 -16.43 -8.21
C THR A 298 -1.13 -16.05 -9.68
N SER A 299 -0.16 -15.27 -10.18
CA SER A 299 -0.04 -14.94 -11.61
C SER A 299 0.13 -16.18 -12.50
N LEU A 300 0.77 -17.25 -12.00
CA LEU A 300 0.96 -18.50 -12.74
C LEU A 300 -0.37 -19.21 -13.01
N TYR A 301 -1.37 -19.00 -12.17
CA TYR A 301 -2.74 -19.48 -12.39
C TYR A 301 -3.44 -18.65 -13.47
N PHE A 302 -3.40 -17.32 -13.38
CA PHE A 302 -4.08 -16.44 -14.35
C PHE A 302 -3.49 -16.53 -15.76
N THR A 303 -2.17 -16.63 -15.87
CA THR A 303 -1.49 -16.78 -17.17
C THR A 303 -1.81 -18.10 -17.88
N ARG A 304 -2.29 -19.12 -17.16
CA ARG A 304 -2.74 -20.40 -17.75
C ARG A 304 -4.21 -20.38 -18.20
N ILE A 305 -5.06 -19.57 -17.57
CA ILE A 305 -6.53 -19.65 -17.75
C ILE A 305 -7.10 -18.47 -18.55
N LYS A 306 -6.47 -17.30 -18.48
CA LYS A 306 -6.84 -16.11 -19.28
C LYS A 306 -5.64 -15.68 -20.13
N PRO A 307 -5.39 -16.30 -21.29
CA PRO A 307 -4.42 -15.81 -22.26
C PRO A 307 -4.94 -14.55 -22.99
N ARG A 308 -5.67 -13.67 -22.29
CA ARG A 308 -6.10 -12.42 -22.87
C ARG A 308 -4.82 -11.61 -23.11
N GLU A 309 -4.61 -11.20 -24.35
CA GLU A 309 -3.51 -10.30 -24.69
C GLU A 309 -3.63 -9.08 -23.76
N VAL A 310 -2.76 -9.00 -22.75
CA VAL A 310 -2.52 -7.75 -22.03
C VAL A 310 -2.18 -6.75 -23.14
N PRO A 311 -2.99 -5.70 -23.38
CA PRO A 311 -2.77 -4.79 -24.49
C PRO A 311 -1.35 -4.25 -24.40
N ARG A 312 -0.58 -4.28 -25.49
CA ARG A 312 0.75 -3.68 -25.45
C ARG A 312 0.59 -2.16 -25.41
N ALA A 313 1.20 -1.52 -24.42
CA ALA A 313 1.10 -0.07 -24.25
C ALA A 313 1.71 0.70 -25.44
N ASP A 314 2.68 0.13 -26.15
CA ASP A 314 3.25 0.70 -27.38
C ASP A 314 2.24 0.70 -28.55
N GLN A 315 1.44 -0.36 -28.70
CA GLN A 315 0.42 -0.46 -29.74
C GLN A 315 -0.77 0.48 -29.48
N GLU A 316 -1.17 0.70 -28.22
CA GLU A 316 -2.22 1.68 -27.89
C GLU A 316 -1.74 3.12 -28.15
N ASP A 317 -0.54 3.50 -27.69
CA ASP A 317 0.04 4.83 -27.92
C ASP A 317 0.27 5.09 -29.43
N GLU A 318 0.74 4.10 -30.18
CA GLU A 318 0.99 4.21 -31.62
C GLU A 318 -0.31 4.27 -32.44
N ALA A 319 -1.29 3.41 -32.13
CA ALA A 319 -2.60 3.45 -32.78
C ALA A 319 -3.33 4.76 -32.49
N GLU A 320 -3.29 5.27 -31.25
CA GLU A 320 -3.88 6.56 -30.91
C GLU A 320 -3.14 7.72 -31.58
N THR A 321 -1.81 7.65 -31.70
CA THR A 321 -1.00 8.65 -32.40
C THR A 321 -1.31 8.68 -33.90
N LEU A 322 -1.43 7.50 -34.53
CA LEU A 322 -1.81 7.37 -35.95
C LEU A 322 -3.23 7.90 -36.17
N LEU A 323 -4.15 7.55 -35.29
CA LEU A 323 -5.53 8.03 -35.33
C LEU A 323 -5.60 9.56 -35.22
N ARG A 324 -4.85 10.17 -34.29
CA ARG A 324 -4.77 11.64 -34.15
C ARG A 324 -4.16 12.29 -35.38
N LYS A 325 -3.11 11.70 -35.98
CA LYS A 325 -2.52 12.19 -37.23
C LYS A 325 -3.50 12.15 -38.38
N GLU A 326 -4.21 11.04 -38.56
CA GLU A 326 -5.23 10.91 -39.62
C GLU A 326 -6.39 11.89 -39.41
N LEU A 327 -6.85 12.08 -38.17
CA LEU A 327 -7.89 13.05 -37.84
C LEU A 327 -7.44 14.49 -38.13
N ASN A 328 -6.25 14.87 -37.68
CA ASN A 328 -5.69 16.21 -37.94
C ASN A 328 -5.53 16.46 -39.44
N TYR A 329 -5.02 15.47 -40.20
CA TYR A 329 -4.92 15.58 -41.64
C TYR A 329 -6.30 15.82 -42.30
N ALA A 330 -7.34 15.13 -41.83
CA ALA A 330 -8.68 15.31 -42.37
C ALA A 330 -9.29 16.68 -42.00
N LEU A 331 -8.98 17.19 -40.81
CA LEU A 331 -9.38 18.54 -40.37
C LEU A 331 -8.62 19.65 -41.13
N ASP A 332 -7.34 19.44 -41.44
CA ASP A 332 -6.54 20.35 -42.27
C ASP A 332 -7.03 20.34 -43.72
N ALA A 333 -7.39 19.16 -44.25
CA ALA A 333 -8.04 19.09 -45.56
C ALA A 333 -9.38 19.85 -45.59
N LEU A 334 -10.15 19.83 -44.51
CA LEU A 334 -11.36 20.64 -44.35
C LEU A 334 -11.07 22.14 -44.33
N SER A 335 -10.05 22.58 -43.58
CA SER A 335 -9.69 24.00 -43.46
C SER A 335 -9.13 24.57 -44.77
N GLU A 336 -8.44 23.74 -45.55
CA GLU A 336 -7.95 24.06 -46.90
C GLU A 336 -9.01 23.88 -48.01
N ALA A 337 -10.28 23.66 -47.66
CA ALA A 337 -11.39 23.43 -48.59
C ALA A 337 -11.21 22.22 -49.56
N ARG A 338 -10.39 21.23 -49.17
CA ARG A 338 -10.21 19.94 -49.87
C ARG A 338 -11.22 18.91 -49.39
N PHE A 339 -12.51 19.16 -49.64
CA PHE A 339 -13.63 18.42 -49.05
C PHE A 339 -13.65 16.92 -49.39
N ASP A 340 -13.31 16.52 -50.63
CA ASP A 340 -13.31 15.11 -51.02
C ASP A 340 -12.24 14.30 -50.26
N GLN A 341 -11.04 14.87 -50.13
CA GLN A 341 -9.95 14.23 -49.38
C GLN A 341 -10.28 14.12 -47.88
N ALA A 342 -10.92 15.15 -47.32
CA ALA A 342 -11.37 15.12 -45.94
C ALA A 342 -12.46 14.08 -45.70
N LEU A 343 -13.44 13.97 -46.62
CA LEU A 343 -14.53 13.01 -46.53
C LEU A 343 -14.01 11.57 -46.61
N ASP A 344 -13.13 11.26 -47.56
CA ASP A 344 -12.55 9.92 -47.70
C ASP A 344 -11.79 9.49 -46.44
N ARG A 345 -11.03 10.41 -45.85
CA ARG A 345 -10.27 10.14 -44.61
C ARG A 345 -11.17 9.99 -43.39
N LEU A 346 -12.13 10.90 -43.19
CA LEU A 346 -13.08 10.82 -42.08
C LEU A 346 -13.97 9.57 -42.18
N TRP A 347 -14.41 9.20 -43.38
CA TRP A 347 -15.20 7.99 -43.60
C TRP A 347 -14.39 6.73 -43.33
N SER A 348 -13.13 6.68 -43.79
CA SER A 348 -12.21 5.59 -43.49
C SER A 348 -11.92 5.46 -41.98
N LEU A 349 -11.80 6.59 -41.27
CA LEU A 349 -11.67 6.62 -39.81
C LEU A 349 -12.94 6.12 -39.11
N TYR A 350 -14.11 6.52 -39.59
CA TYR A 350 -15.40 6.11 -39.03
C TYR A 350 -15.63 4.60 -39.16
N GLN A 351 -15.29 4.00 -40.30
CA GLN A 351 -15.40 2.55 -40.48
C GLN A 351 -14.47 1.75 -39.56
N ARG A 352 -13.27 2.28 -39.27
CA ARG A 352 -12.29 1.63 -38.41
C ARG A 352 -12.55 1.85 -36.92
N SER A 353 -13.13 3.00 -36.58
CA SER A 353 -13.31 3.45 -35.18
C SER A 353 -14.62 4.23 -34.99
N PRO A 354 -15.79 3.57 -35.09
CA PRO A 354 -17.10 4.24 -35.09
C PRO A 354 -17.47 4.92 -33.76
N ALA A 355 -16.75 4.64 -32.68
CA ALA A 355 -17.02 5.18 -31.34
C ALA A 355 -16.29 6.51 -31.03
N LEU A 356 -15.64 7.15 -32.01
CA LEU A 356 -14.93 8.42 -31.82
C LEU A 356 -15.89 9.61 -31.91
N PRO A 357 -16.19 10.31 -30.78
CA PRO A 357 -17.16 11.42 -30.78
C PRO A 357 -16.70 12.62 -31.61
N GLN A 358 -15.41 12.69 -31.91
CA GLN A 358 -14.77 13.75 -32.69
C GLN A 358 -15.07 13.65 -34.19
N LEU A 359 -15.56 12.48 -34.66
CA LEU A 359 -15.89 12.24 -36.07
C LEU A 359 -17.31 12.70 -36.43
N ASP A 360 -18.24 12.72 -35.48
CA ASP A 360 -19.66 12.93 -35.76
C ASP A 360 -19.95 14.30 -36.38
N LYS A 361 -19.43 15.38 -35.79
CA LYS A 361 -19.68 16.74 -36.28
C LYS A 361 -19.08 16.99 -37.67
N PRO A 362 -17.78 16.72 -37.93
CA PRO A 362 -17.19 16.92 -39.26
C PRO A 362 -17.86 16.08 -40.35
N LEU A 363 -18.16 14.81 -40.06
CA LEU A 363 -18.77 13.90 -41.04
C LEU A 363 -20.20 14.31 -41.37
N THR A 364 -20.98 14.71 -40.37
CA THR A 364 -22.36 15.19 -40.57
C THR A 364 -22.38 16.48 -41.41
N ALA A 365 -21.45 17.41 -41.15
CA ALA A 365 -21.33 18.65 -41.91
C ALA A 365 -21.01 18.41 -43.40
N LEU A 366 -20.04 17.53 -43.69
CA LEU A 366 -19.67 17.17 -45.07
C LEU A 366 -20.81 16.45 -45.82
N LEU A 367 -21.50 15.51 -45.16
CA LEU A 367 -22.62 14.78 -45.75
C LEU A 367 -23.84 15.67 -46.01
N ALA A 368 -24.07 16.69 -45.17
CA ALA A 368 -25.10 17.68 -45.40
C ALA A 368 -24.79 18.53 -46.64
N ASN A 369 -23.54 18.97 -46.80
CA ASN A 369 -23.11 19.82 -47.92
C ASN A 369 -23.23 19.10 -49.28
N ARG A 370 -22.83 17.82 -49.37
CA ARG A 370 -23.03 17.02 -50.61
C ARG A 370 -24.51 16.79 -50.96
N ARG A 371 -25.40 16.73 -49.97
CA ARG A 371 -26.85 16.60 -50.20
C ARG A 371 -27.48 17.89 -50.73
N GLU A 372 -26.84 19.04 -50.58
CA GLU A 372 -27.25 20.29 -51.20
C GLU A 372 -26.72 20.37 -52.63
N ASP A 373 -25.44 20.06 -52.87
CA ASP A 373 -24.86 20.02 -54.23
C ASP A 373 -25.60 19.07 -55.19
N ALA A 374 -26.06 17.92 -54.69
CA ALA A 374 -26.83 16.95 -55.48
C ALA A 374 -28.28 17.39 -55.75
N ARG A 375 -28.79 18.44 -55.08
CA ARG A 375 -30.11 19.04 -55.36
C ARG A 375 -30.05 20.21 -56.34
N TYR A 376 -28.85 20.75 -56.59
CA TYR A 376 -28.61 21.86 -57.51
C TYR A 376 -28.06 21.42 -58.88
N ARG A 377 -27.83 20.12 -59.08
CA ARG A 377 -27.58 19.49 -60.38
C ARG A 377 -28.81 18.73 -60.82
#